data_AF-A0A2P8AMB9-F1
#
_entry.id   AF-A0A2P8AMB9-F1
#
_cell.length_a   1.000
_cell.length_b   1.000
_cell.length_c   1.000
_cell.angle_alpha   90.00
_cell.angle_beta   90.00
_cell.angle_gamma   90.00
#
_symmetry.space_group_name_H-M   'P 1'
#
loop_
_entity.id
_entity.type
_entity.pdbx_description
1 polymer ?
#
loop_
_entity_poly.entity_id
_entity_poly.type
_entity_poly.pdbx_seq_one_letter_code
_entity_poly.pdbx_strand_id
1 'polypeptide(L)'
;MTYQPGERVALEHTSDPHTLLRPGDEGTVRHYDPDQQVLEVNWDNGSCLSMLLDAGDRVRRLPAAVGGAGWEQVLDSVRTAGAAAGRDAAEWWAQNLIGGRATGDVREVARQVLAGIDDVDPPVIDGLPAADRDVLAADRDRYAEHAPQGAPAWEDLTGRQRDQTRWAWCDGFDDAAEAEVARQCRIVLHPHGDDRDISHLAPDRVRLRGPGVFAGDWAWTPNGDGQMRIPVGFVGILVDTWNGWAVFTCTRQVAEAIVADQQAARDRYRRQLAAEGIGGQRQERMVDESITRLWFDGDVIVADETRVHDDPDATERISPDSDGRYVVMGRAWTWLPVHPYDCDHIAGHIPDPPTAASTPSGAKGAADA
;
A
#
# COMPACT_ATOMS: atom_id res chain seq x y z
N MET A 1 -28.42 -29.74 -39.60
CA MET A 1 -28.18 -29.45 -38.17
C MET A 1 -29.37 -28.64 -37.67
N THR A 2 -29.92 -28.92 -36.48
CA THR A 2 -31.15 -28.24 -36.00
C THR A 2 -30.87 -27.43 -34.76
N TYR A 3 -30.97 -26.10 -34.83
CA TYR A 3 -30.80 -25.20 -33.69
C TYR A 3 -32.06 -25.17 -32.83
N GLN A 4 -31.94 -25.02 -31.52
CA GLN A 4 -33.07 -24.91 -30.61
C GLN A 4 -33.17 -23.52 -29.97
N PRO A 5 -34.39 -23.00 -29.74
CA PRO A 5 -34.58 -21.78 -28.95
C PRO A 5 -33.87 -21.86 -27.60
N GLY A 6 -33.13 -20.82 -27.25
CA GLY A 6 -32.32 -20.75 -26.03
C GLY A 6 -30.88 -21.26 -26.18
N GLU A 7 -30.51 -21.91 -27.29
CA GLU A 7 -29.11 -22.27 -27.55
C GLU A 7 -28.26 -21.00 -27.71
N ARG A 8 -27.01 -21.06 -27.22
CA ARG A 8 -26.02 -20.00 -27.40
C ARG A 8 -25.22 -20.23 -28.68
N VAL A 9 -25.00 -19.17 -29.45
CA VAL A 9 -24.22 -19.20 -30.69
C VAL A 9 -23.24 -18.02 -30.75
N ALA A 10 -22.15 -18.19 -31.47
CA ALA A 10 -21.23 -17.12 -31.84
C ALA A 10 -21.18 -16.98 -33.36
N LEU A 11 -21.14 -15.74 -33.85
CA LEU A 11 -20.98 -15.45 -35.27
C LEU A 11 -19.58 -15.88 -35.73
N GLU A 12 -19.49 -16.72 -36.76
CA GLU A 12 -18.22 -17.05 -37.42
C GLU A 12 -18.02 -16.20 -38.67
N HIS A 13 -19.08 -15.98 -39.43
CA HIS A 13 -19.03 -15.25 -40.68
C HIS A 13 -20.41 -14.71 -41.06
N THR A 14 -20.45 -13.48 -41.54
CA THR A 14 -21.58 -12.95 -42.30
C THR A 14 -21.07 -12.08 -43.44
N SER A 15 -21.84 -12.04 -44.53
CA SER A 15 -21.55 -11.20 -45.69
C SER A 15 -22.40 -9.93 -45.76
N ASP A 16 -23.27 -9.70 -44.77
CA ASP A 16 -24.12 -8.50 -44.69
C ASP A 16 -23.26 -7.24 -44.44
N PRO A 17 -23.18 -6.30 -45.40
CA PRO A 17 -22.37 -5.09 -45.24
C PRO A 17 -23.03 -4.04 -44.32
N HIS A 18 -24.27 -4.27 -43.89
CA HIS A 18 -25.06 -3.32 -43.10
C HIS A 18 -25.18 -3.70 -41.62
N THR A 19 -24.58 -4.81 -41.20
CA THR A 19 -24.54 -5.22 -39.79
C THR A 19 -23.37 -4.62 -39.03
N LEU A 20 -23.59 -4.35 -37.75
CA LEU A 20 -22.51 -4.03 -36.79
C LEU A 20 -21.90 -5.29 -36.16
N LEU A 21 -22.48 -6.47 -36.45
CA LEU A 21 -22.00 -7.73 -35.90
C LEU A 21 -20.61 -8.06 -36.46
N ARG A 22 -19.73 -8.52 -35.59
CA ARG A 22 -18.38 -8.99 -35.93
C ARG A 22 -18.24 -10.47 -35.65
N PRO A 23 -17.40 -11.21 -36.41
CA PRO A 23 -17.02 -12.56 -36.02
C PRO A 23 -16.59 -12.61 -34.55
N GLY A 24 -17.21 -13.49 -33.77
CA GLY A 24 -17.05 -13.58 -32.31
C GLY A 24 -18.24 -13.04 -31.50
N ASP A 25 -19.09 -12.18 -32.09
CA ASP A 25 -20.28 -11.69 -31.40
C ASP A 25 -21.21 -12.85 -31.04
N GLU A 26 -21.79 -12.78 -29.85
CA GLU A 26 -22.59 -13.87 -29.30
C GLU A 26 -24.06 -13.51 -29.25
N GLY A 27 -24.91 -14.54 -29.29
CA GLY A 27 -26.32 -14.38 -29.15
C GLY A 27 -27.04 -15.65 -28.73
N THR A 28 -28.32 -15.47 -28.42
CA THR A 28 -29.22 -16.54 -28.04
C THR A 28 -30.19 -16.82 -29.18
N VAL A 29 -30.25 -18.07 -29.63
CA VAL A 29 -31.17 -18.51 -30.67
C VAL A 29 -32.60 -18.24 -30.19
N ARG A 30 -33.34 -17.44 -30.97
CA ARG A 30 -34.76 -17.19 -30.75
C ARG A 30 -35.61 -18.24 -31.46
N HIS A 31 -35.27 -18.51 -32.72
CA HIS A 31 -36.01 -19.41 -33.58
C HIS A 31 -35.11 -19.91 -34.72
N TYR A 32 -35.40 -21.10 -35.24
CA TYR A 32 -34.75 -21.65 -36.43
C TYR A 32 -35.83 -22.19 -37.36
N ASP A 33 -35.88 -21.65 -38.57
CA ASP A 33 -36.73 -22.15 -39.65
C ASP A 33 -35.90 -23.14 -40.50
N PRO A 34 -36.17 -24.45 -40.43
CA PRO A 34 -35.43 -25.45 -41.19
C PRO A 34 -35.74 -25.42 -42.69
N ASP A 35 -36.90 -24.94 -43.11
CA ASP A 35 -37.29 -24.91 -44.52
C ASP A 35 -36.61 -23.74 -45.24
N GLN A 36 -36.43 -22.62 -44.53
CA GLN A 36 -35.75 -21.42 -45.05
C GLN A 36 -34.28 -21.33 -44.66
N GLN A 37 -33.77 -22.22 -43.80
CA GLN A 37 -32.42 -22.17 -43.24
C GLN A 37 -32.09 -20.82 -42.57
N VAL A 38 -33.11 -20.17 -41.98
CA VAL A 38 -32.98 -18.88 -41.29
C VAL A 38 -32.87 -19.12 -39.80
N LEU A 39 -31.81 -18.58 -39.19
CA LEU A 39 -31.60 -18.61 -37.75
C LEU A 39 -31.81 -17.21 -37.16
N GLU A 40 -32.88 -17.04 -36.40
CA GLU A 40 -33.14 -15.80 -35.67
C GLU A 40 -32.36 -15.80 -34.35
N VAL A 41 -31.55 -14.77 -34.12
CA VAL A 41 -30.69 -14.66 -32.95
C VAL A 41 -30.91 -13.31 -32.26
N ASN A 42 -31.11 -13.35 -30.94
CA ASN A 42 -30.98 -12.17 -30.09
C ASN A 42 -29.50 -12.03 -29.72
N TRP A 43 -28.79 -11.11 -30.38
CA TRP A 43 -27.38 -10.87 -30.12
C TRP A 43 -27.19 -10.03 -28.86
N ASP A 44 -26.13 -10.30 -28.11
CA ASP A 44 -25.85 -9.65 -26.82
C ASP A 44 -25.57 -8.15 -26.96
N ASN A 45 -25.15 -7.71 -28.14
CA ASN A 45 -24.99 -6.30 -28.48
C ASN A 45 -26.32 -5.59 -28.77
N GLY A 46 -27.46 -6.28 -28.61
CA GLY A 46 -28.81 -5.77 -28.86
C GLY A 46 -29.30 -5.93 -30.30
N SER A 47 -28.47 -6.43 -31.21
CA SER A 47 -28.91 -6.74 -32.58
C SER A 47 -29.91 -7.91 -32.58
N CYS A 48 -30.87 -7.86 -33.49
CA CYS A 48 -31.82 -8.95 -33.75
C CYS A 48 -31.63 -9.54 -35.16
N LEU A 49 -30.44 -9.36 -35.76
CA LEU A 49 -30.17 -9.82 -37.13
C LEU A 49 -30.32 -11.35 -37.21
N SER A 50 -31.04 -11.80 -38.23
CA SER A 50 -31.19 -13.23 -38.54
C SER A 50 -30.08 -13.68 -39.48
N MET A 51 -29.59 -14.91 -39.29
CA MET A 51 -28.54 -15.50 -40.12
C MET A 51 -29.16 -16.36 -41.21
N LEU A 52 -28.70 -16.17 -42.46
CA LEU A 52 -29.12 -16.94 -43.62
C LEU A 52 -28.07 -18.02 -43.90
N LEU A 53 -28.26 -19.21 -43.31
CA LEU A 53 -27.25 -20.26 -43.32
C LEU A 53 -27.03 -20.88 -44.71
N ASP A 54 -28.04 -20.82 -45.58
CA ASP A 54 -27.96 -21.24 -46.98
C ASP A 54 -27.29 -20.20 -47.89
N ALA A 55 -27.30 -18.92 -47.48
CA ALA A 55 -26.68 -17.80 -48.18
C ALA A 55 -25.23 -17.53 -47.73
N GLY A 56 -24.68 -18.38 -46.86
CA GLY A 56 -23.26 -18.37 -46.49
C GLY A 56 -22.94 -17.78 -45.12
N ASP A 57 -23.93 -17.32 -44.35
CA ASP A 57 -23.71 -16.98 -42.95
C ASP A 57 -23.35 -18.24 -42.15
N ARG A 58 -22.44 -18.10 -41.19
CA ARG A 58 -22.00 -19.21 -40.34
C ARG A 58 -21.99 -18.81 -38.89
N VAL A 59 -22.51 -19.71 -38.06
CA VAL A 59 -22.48 -19.58 -36.60
C VAL A 59 -21.99 -20.88 -35.97
N ARG A 60 -21.23 -20.75 -34.89
CA ARG A 60 -20.80 -21.87 -34.05
C ARG A 60 -21.72 -21.99 -32.86
N ARG A 61 -22.13 -23.22 -32.52
CA ARG A 61 -22.81 -23.47 -31.23
C ARG A 61 -21.81 -23.32 -30.09
N LEU A 62 -22.25 -22.66 -29.04
CA LEU A 62 -21.49 -22.54 -27.81
C LEU A 62 -21.93 -23.65 -26.85
N PRO A 63 -21.01 -24.19 -26.01
CA PRO A 63 -21.38 -25.12 -24.96
C PRO A 63 -22.47 -24.52 -24.06
N ALA A 64 -23.31 -25.37 -23.46
CA ALA A 64 -24.22 -24.91 -22.42
C ALA A 64 -23.40 -24.19 -21.34
N ALA A 65 -23.86 -23.00 -20.93
CA ALA A 65 -23.13 -22.16 -20.00
C ALA A 65 -22.71 -22.99 -18.77
N VAL A 66 -21.41 -23.02 -18.48
CA VAL A 66 -20.94 -23.34 -17.13
C VAL A 66 -21.72 -22.39 -16.23
N GLY A 67 -22.46 -22.91 -15.25
CA GLY A 67 -23.27 -22.07 -14.37
C GLY A 67 -22.42 -20.93 -13.81
N GLY A 68 -22.98 -19.73 -13.62
CA GLY A 68 -22.21 -18.51 -13.31
C GLY A 68 -21.17 -18.69 -12.18
N ALA A 69 -21.49 -19.50 -11.17
CA ALA A 69 -20.58 -19.86 -10.07
C ALA A 69 -19.31 -20.62 -10.53
N GLY A 70 -19.41 -21.48 -11.55
CA GLY A 70 -18.27 -22.21 -12.08
C GLY A 70 -17.37 -21.35 -12.96
N TRP A 71 -17.91 -20.34 -13.64
CA TRP A 71 -17.09 -19.40 -14.43
C TRP A 71 -16.33 -18.41 -13.55
N GLU A 72 -16.97 -17.90 -12.49
CA GLU A 72 -16.30 -17.04 -11.52
C GLU A 72 -15.13 -17.75 -10.84
N GLN A 73 -15.29 -19.03 -10.49
CA GLN A 73 -14.19 -19.86 -9.98
C GLN A 73 -13.01 -19.98 -10.97
N VAL A 74 -13.28 -20.06 -12.28
CA VAL A 74 -12.23 -20.07 -13.31
C VAL A 74 -11.49 -18.72 -13.31
N LEU A 75 -12.23 -17.61 -13.29
CA LEU A 75 -11.62 -16.27 -13.25
C LEU A 75 -10.80 -16.04 -11.97
N ASP A 76 -11.28 -16.50 -10.81
CA ASP A 76 -10.55 -16.40 -9.55
C ASP A 76 -9.25 -17.22 -9.57
N SER A 77 -9.27 -18.42 -10.16
CA SER A 77 -8.07 -19.25 -10.32
C SER A 77 -7.02 -18.56 -11.20
N VAL A 78 -7.47 -18.02 -12.34
CA VAL A 78 -6.61 -17.27 -13.27
C VAL A 78 -6.07 -15.99 -12.62
N ARG A 79 -6.90 -15.24 -11.88
CA ARG A 79 -6.48 -14.05 -11.14
C ARG A 79 -5.46 -14.39 -10.05
N THR A 80 -5.66 -15.48 -9.33
CA THR A 80 -4.72 -15.95 -8.29
C THR A 80 -3.36 -16.29 -8.89
N ALA A 81 -3.34 -16.93 -10.06
CA ALA A 81 -2.11 -17.24 -10.76
C ALA A 81 -1.42 -15.98 -11.31
N GLY A 82 -2.20 -15.03 -11.86
CA GLY A 82 -1.71 -13.70 -12.24
C GLY A 82 -1.04 -12.99 -11.06
N ALA A 83 -1.68 -13.03 -9.89
CA ALA A 83 -1.14 -12.47 -8.66
C ALA A 83 0.16 -13.13 -8.18
N ALA A 84 0.32 -14.44 -8.39
CA ALA A 84 1.59 -15.11 -8.11
C ALA A 84 2.71 -14.62 -9.05
N ALA A 85 2.44 -14.56 -10.35
CA ALA A 85 3.39 -14.04 -11.33
C ALA A 85 3.74 -12.56 -11.10
N GLY A 86 2.76 -11.74 -10.66
CA GLY A 86 2.98 -10.35 -10.30
C GLY A 86 3.93 -10.18 -9.13
N ARG A 87 3.77 -10.99 -8.07
CA ARG A 87 4.71 -11.02 -6.93
C ARG A 87 6.12 -11.42 -7.37
N ASP A 88 6.26 -12.47 -8.16
CA ASP A 88 7.57 -12.93 -8.66
C ASP A 88 8.25 -11.83 -9.50
N ALA A 89 7.49 -11.12 -10.33
CA ALA A 89 8.00 -9.99 -11.12
C ALA A 89 8.43 -8.82 -10.23
N ALA A 90 7.66 -8.50 -9.18
CA ALA A 90 8.00 -7.47 -8.19
C ALA A 90 9.26 -7.83 -7.38
N GLU A 91 9.44 -9.09 -6.99
CA GLU A 91 10.68 -9.54 -6.31
C GLU A 91 11.90 -9.38 -7.22
N TRP A 92 11.77 -9.73 -8.50
CA TRP A 92 12.85 -9.55 -9.48
C TRP A 92 13.15 -8.06 -9.71
N TRP A 93 12.11 -7.23 -9.85
CA TRP A 93 12.25 -5.78 -9.92
C TRP A 93 12.99 -5.24 -8.69
N ALA A 94 12.59 -5.68 -7.50
CA ALA A 94 13.17 -5.23 -6.23
C ALA A 94 14.65 -5.58 -6.16
N GLN A 95 15.05 -6.79 -6.58
CA GLN A 95 16.45 -7.20 -6.62
C GLN A 95 17.33 -6.24 -7.44
N ASN A 96 16.79 -5.68 -8.53
CA ASN A 96 17.51 -4.79 -9.43
C ASN A 96 17.49 -3.32 -8.97
N LEU A 97 16.37 -2.83 -8.41
CA LEU A 97 16.21 -1.40 -8.12
C LEU A 97 16.52 -1.03 -6.67
N ILE A 98 16.20 -1.89 -5.71
CA ILE A 98 16.36 -1.60 -4.27
C ILE A 98 17.07 -2.70 -3.48
N GLY A 99 17.42 -3.80 -4.15
CA GLY A 99 18.07 -4.98 -3.57
C GLY A 99 19.56 -5.08 -3.94
N GLY A 100 20.10 -6.29 -3.88
CA GLY A 100 21.54 -6.54 -3.96
C GLY A 100 22.24 -6.17 -5.29
N ARG A 101 21.49 -5.84 -6.34
CA ARG A 101 22.05 -5.37 -7.63
C ARG A 101 21.87 -3.88 -7.87
N ALA A 102 21.15 -3.19 -6.99
CA ALA A 102 20.93 -1.77 -7.09
C ALA A 102 22.24 -1.00 -6.93
N THR A 103 22.33 0.14 -7.61
CA THR A 103 23.42 1.10 -7.44
C THR A 103 22.84 2.42 -6.94
N GLY A 104 23.55 3.12 -6.06
CA GLY A 104 23.09 4.37 -5.44
C GLY A 104 22.29 4.17 -4.15
N ASP A 105 21.53 5.20 -3.75
CA ASP A 105 20.73 5.21 -2.52
C ASP A 105 19.41 4.46 -2.72
N VAL A 106 19.40 3.18 -2.36
CA VAL A 106 18.20 2.32 -2.42
C VAL A 106 17.05 2.81 -1.56
N ARG A 107 17.34 3.54 -0.47
CA ARG A 107 16.29 4.08 0.41
C ARG A 107 15.63 5.29 -0.22
N GLU A 108 16.39 6.14 -0.89
CA GLU A 108 15.80 7.25 -1.66
C GLU A 108 14.87 6.73 -2.75
N VAL A 109 15.31 5.75 -3.53
CA VAL A 109 14.49 5.12 -4.58
C VAL A 109 13.22 4.51 -3.98
N ALA A 110 13.34 3.77 -2.87
CA ALA A 110 12.17 3.18 -2.21
C ALA A 110 11.16 4.24 -1.72
N ARG A 111 11.61 5.41 -1.24
CA ARG A 111 10.71 6.51 -0.85
C ARG A 111 10.01 7.13 -2.05
N GLN A 112 10.75 7.39 -3.12
CA GLN A 112 10.19 7.95 -4.35
C GLN A 112 9.12 7.03 -4.94
N VAL A 113 9.38 5.72 -4.96
CA VAL A 113 8.41 4.73 -5.45
C VAL A 113 7.16 4.69 -4.57
N LEU A 114 7.29 4.64 -3.25
CA LEU A 114 6.11 4.65 -2.36
C LEU A 114 5.29 5.93 -2.49
N ALA A 115 5.95 7.10 -2.52
CA ALA A 115 5.27 8.38 -2.71
C ALA A 115 4.54 8.42 -4.07
N GLY A 116 5.19 7.94 -5.13
CA GLY A 116 4.57 7.87 -6.46
C GLY A 116 3.41 6.89 -6.55
N ILE A 117 3.43 5.77 -5.81
CA ILE A 117 2.28 4.86 -5.72
C ILE A 117 1.11 5.56 -5.00
N ASP A 118 1.38 6.18 -3.85
CA ASP A 118 0.35 6.87 -3.06
C ASP A 118 -0.29 8.05 -3.81
N ASP A 119 0.51 8.78 -4.61
CA ASP A 119 0.07 9.91 -5.42
C ASP A 119 -0.47 9.50 -6.81
N VAL A 120 -0.37 8.22 -7.18
CA VAL A 120 -0.69 7.68 -8.51
C VAL A 120 0.09 8.43 -9.61
N ASP A 121 1.38 8.66 -9.37
CA ASP A 121 2.28 9.40 -10.26
C ASP A 121 2.62 8.57 -11.52
N PRO A 122 2.21 8.98 -12.73
CA PRO A 122 2.32 8.15 -13.93
C PRO A 122 3.72 7.62 -14.24
N PRO A 123 4.82 8.40 -14.14
CA PRO A 123 6.17 7.88 -14.38
C PRO A 123 6.60 6.79 -13.41
N VAL A 124 6.09 6.79 -12.17
CA VAL A 124 6.35 5.75 -11.19
C VAL A 124 5.52 4.51 -11.52
N ILE A 125 4.21 4.67 -11.76
CA ILE A 125 3.30 3.58 -12.11
C ILE A 125 3.74 2.88 -13.40
N ASP A 126 4.11 3.64 -14.44
CA ASP A 126 4.61 3.11 -15.72
C ASP A 126 5.98 2.41 -15.57
N GLY A 127 6.71 2.67 -14.48
CA GLY A 127 7.98 2.02 -14.14
C GLY A 127 7.85 0.73 -13.34
N LEU A 128 6.63 0.38 -12.89
CA LEU A 128 6.36 -0.86 -12.16
C LEU A 128 6.23 -2.05 -13.12
N PRO A 129 6.45 -3.29 -12.64
CA PRO A 129 6.10 -4.47 -13.42
C PRO A 129 4.60 -4.47 -13.73
N ALA A 130 4.26 -4.53 -15.02
CA ALA A 130 2.88 -4.58 -15.50
C ALA A 130 2.69 -5.74 -16.47
N ALA A 131 1.48 -6.31 -16.50
CA ALA A 131 1.12 -7.35 -17.44
C ALA A 131 1.03 -6.76 -18.86
N ASP A 132 1.68 -7.43 -19.82
CA ASP A 132 1.49 -7.09 -21.23
C ASP A 132 0.09 -7.56 -21.68
N ARG A 133 -0.79 -6.58 -21.93
CA ARG A 133 -2.20 -6.78 -22.30
C ARG A 133 -2.37 -7.15 -23.77
N ASP A 134 -1.35 -6.95 -24.60
CA ASP A 134 -1.41 -7.15 -26.05
C ASP A 134 -0.83 -8.50 -26.51
N VAL A 135 -0.20 -9.26 -25.60
CA VAL A 135 0.40 -10.58 -25.91
C VAL A 135 -0.65 -11.69 -25.87
N LEU A 136 -1.53 -11.67 -26.88
CA LEU A 136 -2.64 -12.63 -27.06
C LEU A 136 -2.18 -14.09 -27.16
N ALA A 137 -0.95 -14.33 -27.63
CA ALA A 137 -0.42 -15.67 -27.84
C ALA A 137 -0.23 -16.45 -26.54
N ALA A 138 -0.02 -15.77 -25.41
CA ALA A 138 0.21 -16.39 -24.11
C ALA A 138 -1.09 -16.74 -23.37
N ASP A 139 -2.23 -16.17 -23.76
CA ASP A 139 -3.50 -16.34 -23.02
C ASP A 139 -3.96 -17.80 -22.96
N ARG A 140 -3.78 -18.53 -24.07
CA ARG A 140 -4.14 -19.95 -24.16
C ARG A 140 -3.34 -20.80 -23.19
N ASP A 141 -2.03 -20.58 -23.14
CA ASP A 141 -1.12 -21.38 -22.32
C ASP A 141 -1.36 -21.08 -20.83
N ARG A 142 -1.50 -19.80 -20.46
CA ARG A 142 -1.84 -19.38 -19.08
C ARG A 142 -3.17 -19.98 -18.63
N TYR A 143 -4.19 -19.94 -19.48
CA TYR A 143 -5.48 -20.55 -19.15
C TYR A 143 -5.36 -22.06 -18.99
N ALA A 144 -4.67 -22.75 -19.91
CA ALA A 144 -4.51 -24.20 -19.84
C ALA A 144 -3.74 -24.64 -18.57
N GLU A 145 -2.79 -23.83 -18.10
CA GLU A 145 -2.02 -24.10 -16.89
C GLU A 145 -2.81 -23.88 -15.59
N HIS A 146 -3.66 -22.85 -15.56
CA HIS A 146 -4.26 -22.37 -14.30
C HIS A 146 -5.78 -22.56 -14.19
N ALA A 147 -6.46 -22.96 -15.26
CA ALA A 147 -7.88 -23.26 -15.19
C ALA A 147 -8.13 -24.49 -14.30
N PRO A 148 -9.13 -24.46 -13.41
CA PRO A 148 -9.44 -25.57 -12.52
C PRO A 148 -9.90 -26.80 -13.30
N GLN A 149 -9.75 -27.98 -12.68
CA GLN A 149 -10.22 -29.22 -13.28
C GLN A 149 -11.72 -29.16 -13.58
N GLY A 150 -12.11 -29.49 -14.82
CA GLY A 150 -13.49 -29.41 -15.27
C GLY A 150 -13.88 -28.07 -15.89
N ALA A 151 -12.96 -27.11 -15.97
CA ALA A 151 -13.15 -25.91 -16.79
C ALA A 151 -13.24 -26.28 -18.29
N PRO A 152 -13.97 -25.50 -19.10
CA PRO A 152 -14.00 -25.69 -20.55
C PRO A 152 -12.61 -25.60 -21.16
N ALA A 153 -12.37 -26.32 -22.26
CA ALA A 153 -11.16 -26.14 -23.03
C ALA A 153 -11.10 -24.73 -23.64
N TRP A 154 -9.89 -24.20 -23.85
CA TRP A 154 -9.70 -22.85 -24.39
C TRP A 154 -10.40 -22.64 -25.74
N GLU A 155 -10.41 -23.68 -26.57
CA GLU A 155 -11.04 -23.70 -27.89
C GLU A 155 -12.56 -23.55 -27.80
N ASP A 156 -13.15 -24.01 -26.69
CA ASP A 156 -14.57 -23.97 -26.42
C ASP A 156 -15.02 -22.63 -25.84
N LEU A 157 -14.09 -21.84 -25.28
CA LEU A 157 -14.39 -20.50 -24.76
C LEU A 157 -14.90 -19.56 -25.85
N THR A 158 -15.83 -18.71 -25.44
CA THR A 158 -16.30 -17.59 -26.26
C THR A 158 -15.27 -16.46 -26.34
N GLY A 159 -15.45 -15.50 -27.25
CA GLY A 159 -14.59 -14.31 -27.30
C GLY A 159 -14.62 -13.53 -25.98
N ARG A 160 -15.81 -13.31 -25.42
CA ARG A 160 -16.00 -12.65 -24.13
C ARG A 160 -15.30 -13.40 -23.00
N GLN A 161 -15.42 -14.73 -22.96
CA GLN A 161 -14.78 -15.54 -21.92
C GLN A 161 -13.26 -15.45 -21.99
N ARG A 162 -12.68 -15.46 -23.21
CA ARG A 162 -11.24 -15.27 -23.40
C ARG A 162 -10.77 -13.90 -22.91
N ASP A 163 -11.52 -12.84 -23.25
CA ASP A 163 -11.19 -11.49 -22.76
C ASP A 163 -11.32 -11.40 -21.24
N GLN A 164 -12.36 -12.00 -20.64
CA GLN A 164 -12.51 -12.06 -19.18
C GLN A 164 -11.35 -12.78 -18.51
N THR A 165 -10.87 -13.89 -19.08
CA THR A 165 -9.70 -14.59 -18.54
C THR A 165 -8.43 -13.77 -18.65
N ARG A 166 -8.24 -13.02 -19.76
CA ARG A 166 -7.10 -12.11 -19.92
C ARG A 166 -7.12 -11.03 -18.85
N TRP A 167 -8.24 -10.33 -18.70
CA TRP A 167 -8.36 -9.26 -17.71
C TRP A 167 -8.23 -9.79 -16.28
N ALA A 168 -8.82 -10.94 -15.96
CA ALA A 168 -8.64 -11.56 -14.64
C ALA A 168 -7.15 -11.83 -14.33
N TRP A 169 -6.37 -12.31 -15.30
CA TRP A 169 -4.93 -12.49 -15.14
C TRP A 169 -4.21 -11.14 -14.96
N CYS A 170 -4.45 -10.18 -15.86
CA CYS A 170 -3.79 -8.88 -15.86
C CYS A 170 -4.08 -8.10 -14.57
N ASP A 171 -5.34 -8.03 -14.15
CA ASP A 171 -5.74 -7.36 -12.90
C ASP A 171 -5.04 -8.02 -11.71
N GLY A 172 -5.06 -9.36 -11.63
CA GLY A 172 -4.38 -10.10 -10.57
C GLY A 172 -2.86 -9.83 -10.55
N PHE A 173 -2.23 -9.78 -11.71
CA PHE A 173 -0.81 -9.47 -11.86
C PHE A 173 -0.48 -8.05 -11.43
N ASP A 174 -1.17 -7.05 -12.00
CA ASP A 174 -0.90 -5.63 -11.78
C ASP A 174 -1.11 -5.28 -10.29
N ASP A 175 -2.25 -5.69 -9.71
CA ASP A 175 -2.58 -5.45 -8.30
C ASP A 175 -1.53 -6.05 -7.35
N ALA A 176 -1.11 -7.30 -7.63
CA ALA A 176 -0.16 -8.00 -6.77
C ALA A 176 1.28 -7.50 -6.95
N ALA A 177 1.65 -7.09 -8.17
CA ALA A 177 2.97 -6.51 -8.44
C ALA A 177 3.11 -5.16 -7.73
N GLU A 178 2.12 -4.27 -7.84
CA GLU A 178 2.13 -2.98 -7.14
C GLU A 178 2.19 -3.17 -5.62
N ALA A 179 1.33 -4.04 -5.07
CA ALA A 179 1.30 -4.33 -3.64
C ALA A 179 2.63 -4.90 -3.12
N GLU A 180 3.26 -5.80 -3.88
CA GLU A 180 4.55 -6.40 -3.51
C GLU A 180 5.71 -5.42 -3.67
N VAL A 181 5.72 -4.58 -4.72
CA VAL A 181 6.69 -3.48 -4.84
C VAL A 181 6.61 -2.57 -3.61
N ALA A 182 5.39 -2.14 -3.25
CA ALA A 182 5.19 -1.30 -2.07
C ALA A 182 5.69 -2.00 -0.80
N ARG A 183 5.40 -3.30 -0.63
CA ARG A 183 5.89 -4.11 0.50
C ARG A 183 7.43 -4.14 0.55
N GLN A 184 8.11 -4.40 -0.57
CA GLN A 184 9.57 -4.44 -0.64
C GLN A 184 10.20 -3.08 -0.31
N CYS A 185 9.62 -1.98 -0.83
CA CYS A 185 10.05 -0.63 -0.48
C CYS A 185 9.88 -0.37 1.03
N ARG A 186 8.76 -0.79 1.63
CA ARG A 186 8.55 -0.67 3.08
C ARG A 186 9.58 -1.45 3.87
N ILE A 187 9.93 -2.67 3.49
CA ILE A 187 10.98 -3.47 4.16
C ILE A 187 12.33 -2.73 4.16
N VAL A 188 12.72 -2.16 3.01
CA VAL A 188 13.98 -1.40 2.88
C VAL A 188 14.00 -0.15 3.77
N LEU A 189 12.85 0.49 3.92
CA LEU A 189 12.68 1.71 4.71
C LEU A 189 12.36 1.45 6.18
N HIS A 190 11.92 0.25 6.54
CA HIS A 190 11.45 -0.03 7.88
C HIS A 190 12.61 0.10 8.87
N PRO A 191 12.46 0.88 9.97
CA PRO A 191 13.54 1.09 10.95
C PRO A 191 14.07 -0.20 11.59
N HIS A 192 13.25 -1.26 11.58
CA HIS A 192 13.61 -2.61 12.05
C HIS A 192 13.72 -3.68 10.94
N GLY A 193 13.59 -3.30 9.67
CA GLY A 193 13.61 -4.24 8.53
C GLY A 193 12.40 -5.20 8.47
N ASP A 194 11.25 -4.78 8.97
CA ASP A 194 9.98 -5.53 9.00
C ASP A 194 9.11 -5.12 7.80
N ASP A 195 8.12 -5.93 7.42
CA ASP A 195 7.23 -5.67 6.28
C ASP A 195 5.91 -4.98 6.65
N ARG A 196 5.69 -4.72 7.95
CA ARG A 196 4.49 -4.03 8.45
C ARG A 196 4.38 -2.61 7.88
N ASP A 197 3.18 -2.29 7.41
CA ASP A 197 2.83 -0.92 7.06
C ASP A 197 2.55 -0.08 8.31
N ILE A 198 3.47 0.85 8.56
CA ILE A 198 3.41 1.78 9.68
C ILE A 198 2.96 3.19 9.25
N SER A 199 2.52 3.37 8.00
CA SER A 199 2.00 4.63 7.46
C SER A 199 0.82 5.18 8.27
N HIS A 200 0.07 4.34 8.97
CA HIS A 200 -1.01 4.75 9.88
C HIS A 200 -0.53 5.62 11.06
N LEU A 201 0.78 5.67 11.33
CA LEU A 201 1.42 6.54 12.33
C LEU A 201 1.93 7.86 11.74
N ALA A 202 1.75 8.10 10.44
CA ALA A 202 2.18 9.32 9.78
C ALA A 202 1.50 10.58 10.35
N PRO A 203 2.16 11.76 10.28
CA PRO A 203 1.70 12.98 10.96
C PRO A 203 0.27 13.40 10.63
N ASP A 204 -0.13 13.25 9.36
CA ASP A 204 -1.47 13.56 8.84
C ASP A 204 -2.54 12.55 9.32
N ARG A 205 -2.14 11.40 9.86
CA ARG A 205 -3.00 10.35 10.41
C ARG A 205 -3.04 10.31 11.93
N VAL A 206 -2.09 10.93 12.62
CA VAL A 206 -2.12 11.07 14.09
C VAL A 206 -3.34 11.89 14.52
N ARG A 207 -4.07 11.40 15.52
CA ARG A 207 -5.25 12.08 16.11
C ARG A 207 -5.07 12.20 17.61
N LEU A 208 -5.77 13.16 18.24
CA LEU A 208 -5.84 13.22 19.69
C LEU A 208 -6.32 11.86 20.24
N ARG A 209 -5.62 11.37 21.26
CA ARG A 209 -5.74 10.04 21.88
C ARG A 209 -5.36 8.86 20.98
N GLY A 210 -4.85 9.13 19.79
CA GLY A 210 -4.33 8.13 18.86
C GLY A 210 -2.83 7.93 19.00
N PRO A 211 -2.30 6.79 18.52
CA PRO A 211 -0.87 6.55 18.47
C PRO A 211 -0.18 7.41 17.41
N GLY A 212 1.11 7.64 17.60
CA GLY A 212 1.98 8.30 16.64
C GLY A 212 3.45 8.06 16.93
N VAL A 213 4.31 8.47 16.00
CA VAL A 213 5.76 8.57 16.20
C VAL A 213 6.11 10.05 16.34
N PHE A 214 6.84 10.39 17.40
CA PHE A 214 7.19 11.76 17.73
C PHE A 214 8.71 11.93 17.76
N ALA A 215 9.19 13.13 17.44
CA ALA A 215 10.58 13.53 17.61
C ALA A 215 10.67 15.02 17.95
N GLY A 216 11.77 15.43 18.58
CA GLY A 216 12.06 16.86 18.76
C GLY A 216 12.44 17.50 17.43
N ASP A 217 12.12 18.78 17.23
CA ASP A 217 12.50 19.50 16.01
C ASP A 217 14.04 19.56 15.78
N TRP A 218 14.83 19.45 16.85
CA TRP A 218 16.28 19.38 16.81
C TRP A 218 16.82 18.02 16.37
N ALA A 219 15.97 16.99 16.27
CA ALA A 219 16.40 15.63 15.96
C ALA A 219 16.78 15.45 14.48
N TRP A 220 16.40 16.39 13.61
CA TRP A 220 16.76 16.35 12.20
C TRP A 220 18.27 16.52 12.00
N THR A 221 18.91 15.49 11.48
CA THR A 221 20.35 15.48 11.16
C THR A 221 20.58 14.99 9.73
N PRO A 222 21.52 15.58 8.98
CA PRO A 222 21.86 15.06 7.66
C PRO A 222 22.53 13.68 7.78
N ASN A 223 22.13 12.74 6.93
CA ASN A 223 22.84 11.47 6.75
C ASN A 223 24.10 11.65 5.87
N GLY A 224 24.78 10.54 5.56
CA GLY A 224 25.99 10.55 4.71
C GLY A 224 25.77 11.14 3.31
N ASP A 225 24.53 11.15 2.84
CA ASP A 225 24.10 11.65 1.53
C ASP A 225 23.51 13.07 1.61
N GLY A 226 23.50 13.68 2.80
CA GLY A 226 22.97 15.02 3.03
C GLY A 226 21.45 15.11 3.18
N GLN A 227 20.72 13.99 3.13
CA GLN A 227 19.28 13.95 3.41
C GLN A 227 19.03 14.14 4.90
N MET A 228 18.04 14.97 5.27
CA MET A 228 17.65 15.15 6.66
C MET A 228 16.90 13.90 7.17
N ARG A 229 17.36 13.35 8.30
CA ARG A 229 16.85 12.13 8.93
C ARG A 229 16.71 12.32 10.42
N ILE A 230 15.83 11.55 11.04
CA ILE A 230 15.65 11.52 12.49
C ILE A 230 16.33 10.25 13.01
N PRO A 231 17.39 10.34 13.83
CA PRO A 231 18.05 9.13 14.35
C PRO A 231 17.11 8.22 15.14
N VAL A 232 16.25 8.80 15.98
CA VAL A 232 15.30 8.05 16.81
C VAL A 232 13.95 8.76 16.83
N GLY A 233 12.89 8.06 16.41
CA GLY A 233 11.50 8.42 16.66
C GLY A 233 10.97 7.69 17.89
N PHE A 234 10.00 8.29 18.58
CA PHE A 234 9.47 7.79 19.85
C PHE A 234 7.98 7.47 19.73
N VAL A 235 7.60 6.23 20.00
CA VAL A 235 6.18 5.85 20.01
C VAL A 235 5.48 6.48 21.21
N GLY A 236 4.34 7.11 20.96
CA GLY A 236 3.50 7.69 22.00
C GLY A 236 2.02 7.74 21.63
N ILE A 237 1.22 8.23 22.57
CA ILE A 237 -0.18 8.60 22.33
C ILE A 237 -0.28 10.12 22.41
N LEU A 238 -0.76 10.78 21.36
CA LEU A 238 -0.99 12.22 21.38
C LEU A 238 -2.07 12.54 22.41
N VAL A 239 -1.80 13.35 23.42
CA VAL A 239 -2.78 13.72 24.44
C VAL A 239 -3.24 15.16 24.34
N ASP A 240 -2.39 16.06 23.85
CA ASP A 240 -2.71 17.47 23.64
C ASP A 240 -1.74 18.10 22.63
N THR A 241 -1.95 19.38 22.34
CA THR A 241 -1.00 20.24 21.63
C THR A 241 -0.77 21.52 22.42
N TRP A 242 0.48 21.96 22.53
CA TRP A 242 0.84 23.20 23.22
C TRP A 242 1.69 24.09 22.30
N ASN A 243 1.20 25.31 22.00
CA ASN A 243 1.82 26.22 21.04
C ASN A 243 2.13 25.58 19.67
N GLY A 244 1.29 24.64 19.23
CA GLY A 244 1.47 23.89 17.98
C GLY A 244 2.37 22.64 18.10
N TRP A 245 3.02 22.41 19.24
CA TRP A 245 3.85 21.24 19.49
C TRP A 245 3.06 20.10 20.12
N ALA A 246 3.44 18.87 19.81
CA ALA A 246 2.80 17.68 20.35
C ALA A 246 3.05 17.55 21.86
N VAL A 247 2.01 17.19 22.60
CA VAL A 247 2.11 16.69 23.96
C VAL A 247 1.64 15.24 23.92
N PHE A 248 2.50 14.30 24.28
CA PHE A 248 2.20 12.88 24.15
C PHE A 248 2.60 12.10 25.39
N THR A 249 1.89 11.01 25.65
CA THR A 249 2.27 10.06 26.70
C THR A 249 3.10 8.93 26.14
N CYS A 250 4.13 8.52 26.85
CA CYS A 250 4.99 7.38 26.47
C CYS A 250 5.27 6.45 27.66
N THR A 251 5.75 5.24 27.36
CA THR A 251 6.14 4.27 28.39
C THR A 251 7.50 4.63 29.00
N ARG A 252 7.84 4.04 30.14
CA ARG A 252 9.18 4.16 30.75
C ARG A 252 10.32 3.86 29.77
N GLN A 253 10.20 2.79 28.98
CA GLN A 253 11.20 2.42 27.99
C GLN A 253 11.42 3.51 26.94
N VAL A 254 10.34 4.14 26.48
CA VAL A 254 10.43 5.24 25.51
C VAL A 254 11.02 6.49 26.16
N ALA A 255 10.63 6.80 27.40
CA ALA A 255 11.22 7.90 28.15
C ALA A 255 12.74 7.72 28.36
N GLU A 256 13.20 6.50 28.63
CA GLU A 256 14.63 6.16 28.69
C GLU A 256 15.34 6.37 27.36
N ALA A 257 14.69 6.01 26.25
CA ALA A 257 15.22 6.28 24.91
C ALA A 257 15.32 7.78 24.62
N ILE A 258 14.35 8.59 25.06
CA ILE A 258 14.38 10.06 24.92
C ILE A 258 15.58 10.64 25.66
N VAL A 259 15.78 10.26 26.92
CA VAL A 259 16.93 10.73 27.72
C VAL A 259 18.26 10.30 27.08
N ALA A 260 18.34 9.06 26.58
CA ALA A 260 19.52 8.55 25.91
C ALA A 260 19.83 9.30 24.59
N ASP A 261 18.81 9.57 23.77
CA ASP A 261 19.00 10.32 22.52
C ASP A 261 19.42 11.76 22.76
N GLN A 262 18.84 12.43 23.77
CA GLN A 262 19.29 13.77 24.17
C GLN A 262 20.77 13.78 24.58
N GLN A 263 21.21 12.79 25.35
CA GLN A 263 22.62 12.67 25.70
C GLN A 263 23.49 12.41 24.47
N ALA A 264 23.03 11.58 23.53
CA ALA A 264 23.73 11.34 22.27
C ALA A 264 23.81 12.62 21.41
N ALA A 265 22.77 13.45 21.39
CA ALA A 265 22.78 14.76 20.72
C ALA A 265 23.81 15.71 21.35
N ARG A 266 23.87 15.77 22.68
CA ARG A 266 24.90 16.53 23.42
C ARG A 266 26.31 16.04 23.08
N ASP A 267 26.51 14.72 23.01
CA ASP A 267 27.81 14.14 22.63
C ASP A 267 28.18 14.45 21.17
N ARG A 268 27.22 14.42 20.23
CA ARG A 268 27.43 14.83 18.83
C ARG A 268 27.85 16.29 18.76
N TYR A 269 27.16 17.18 19.47
CA TYR A 269 27.48 18.61 19.47
C TYR A 269 28.85 18.90 20.12
N ARG A 270 29.21 18.19 21.21
CA ARG A 270 30.57 18.24 21.75
C ARG A 270 31.61 17.88 20.70
N ARG A 271 31.42 16.78 19.96
CA ARG A 271 32.36 16.36 18.91
C ARG A 271 32.48 17.40 17.79
N GLN A 272 31.36 18.01 17.38
CA GLN A 272 31.36 19.10 16.40
C GLN A 272 32.20 20.28 16.89
N LEU A 273 31.93 20.80 18.10
CA LEU A 273 32.69 21.91 18.68
C LEU A 273 34.19 21.60 18.80
N ALA A 274 34.54 20.37 19.18
CA ALA A 274 35.93 19.93 19.23
C ALA A 274 36.59 19.96 17.85
N ALA A 275 35.88 19.53 16.79
CA ALA A 275 36.37 19.61 15.41
C ALA A 275 36.56 21.06 14.93
N GLU A 276 35.77 21.99 15.47
CA GLU A 276 35.91 23.45 15.26
C GLU A 276 37.01 24.09 16.15
N GLY A 277 37.72 23.29 16.95
CA GLY A 277 38.80 23.76 17.83
C GLY A 277 38.32 24.37 19.15
N ILE A 278 37.06 24.20 19.51
CA ILE A 278 36.47 24.65 20.77
C ILE A 278 36.56 23.51 21.79
N GLY A 279 37.28 23.74 22.89
CA GLY A 279 37.50 22.73 23.94
C GLY A 279 37.36 23.26 25.37
N GLY A 280 37.48 22.35 26.33
CA GLY A 280 37.49 22.66 27.76
C GLY A 280 36.19 23.30 28.26
N GLN A 281 36.28 24.23 29.20
CA GLN A 281 35.10 24.85 29.82
C GLN A 281 34.20 25.61 28.84
N ARG A 282 34.77 26.14 27.75
CA ARG A 282 33.98 26.85 26.72
C ARG A 282 33.07 25.87 25.97
N GLN A 283 33.56 24.68 25.65
CA GLN A 283 32.80 23.64 24.98
C GLN A 283 31.60 23.18 25.82
N GLU A 284 31.85 22.83 27.10
CA GLU A 284 30.75 22.39 27.99
C GLU A 284 29.71 23.48 28.19
N ARG A 285 30.14 24.75 28.32
CA ARG A 285 29.22 25.88 28.41
C ARG A 285 28.32 25.99 27.17
N MET A 286 28.92 25.94 25.98
CA MET A 286 28.16 26.01 24.73
C MET A 286 27.19 24.84 24.58
N VAL A 287 27.56 23.64 25.04
CA VAL A 287 26.66 22.47 25.00
C VAL A 287 25.50 22.62 25.98
N ASP A 288 25.76 23.12 27.20
CA ASP A 288 24.72 23.37 28.19
C ASP A 288 23.80 24.53 27.83
N GLU A 289 24.29 25.55 27.12
CA GLU A 289 23.49 26.68 26.61
C GLU A 289 22.65 26.29 25.38
N SER A 290 23.10 25.31 24.59
CA SER A 290 22.41 24.92 23.34
C SER A 290 21.45 23.74 23.50
N ILE A 291 21.71 22.80 24.41
CA ILE A 291 20.95 21.54 24.49
C ILE A 291 20.68 21.18 25.96
N THR A 292 19.40 21.10 26.34
CA THR A 292 18.94 20.76 27.70
C THR A 292 19.57 19.47 28.23
N ARG A 293 19.90 19.45 29.54
CA ARG A 293 20.37 18.24 30.24
C ARG A 293 19.19 17.42 30.72
N LEU A 294 19.18 16.14 30.38
CA LEU A 294 18.15 15.19 30.78
C LEU A 294 18.78 14.02 31.53
N TRP A 295 18.17 13.62 32.64
CA TRP A 295 18.52 12.40 33.37
C TRP A 295 17.33 11.90 34.19
N PHE A 296 17.45 10.68 34.72
CA PHE A 296 16.51 10.15 35.69
C PHE A 296 17.00 10.35 37.13
N ASP A 297 16.12 10.87 37.96
CA ASP A 297 16.23 10.86 39.42
C ASP A 297 15.16 9.89 39.97
N GLY A 298 15.55 8.61 40.08
CA GLY A 298 14.62 7.52 40.29
C GLY A 298 13.64 7.36 39.12
N ASP A 299 12.35 7.51 39.42
CA ASP A 299 11.29 7.46 38.40
C ASP A 299 11.01 8.81 37.74
N VAL A 300 11.65 9.90 38.19
CA VAL A 300 11.38 11.24 37.67
C VAL A 300 12.39 11.61 36.59
N ILE A 301 11.93 12.05 35.43
CA ILE A 301 12.80 12.70 34.44
C ILE A 301 13.06 14.11 34.94
N VAL A 302 14.34 14.49 35.03
CA VAL A 302 14.75 15.85 35.33
C VAL A 302 15.28 16.49 34.05
N ALA A 303 14.65 17.58 33.68
CA ALA A 303 14.99 18.44 32.56
C ALA A 303 15.59 19.74 33.11
N ASP A 304 16.91 19.86 33.06
CA ASP A 304 17.60 21.06 33.51
C ASP A 304 17.88 21.99 32.34
N GLU A 305 17.05 23.03 32.26
CA GLU A 305 17.02 24.06 31.24
C GLU A 305 17.63 25.36 31.75
N THR A 306 18.20 25.34 32.95
CA THR A 306 18.68 26.56 33.63
C THR A 306 19.73 27.32 32.82
N ARG A 307 20.52 26.60 32.02
CA ARG A 307 21.53 27.16 31.13
C ARG A 307 20.99 27.56 29.76
N VAL A 308 19.97 26.87 29.27
CA VAL A 308 19.34 27.17 27.97
C VAL A 308 18.53 28.46 28.07
N HIS A 309 17.90 28.71 29.22
CA HIS A 309 17.06 29.89 29.45
C HIS A 309 17.72 30.99 30.28
N ASP A 310 18.94 30.78 30.79
CA ASP A 310 19.59 31.66 31.78
C ASP A 310 18.66 31.96 32.98
N ASP A 311 17.90 30.94 33.41
CA ASP A 311 16.91 31.02 34.48
C ASP A 311 17.21 29.92 35.52
N PRO A 312 17.63 30.26 36.75
CA PRO A 312 17.99 29.26 37.76
C PRO A 312 16.82 28.36 38.21
N ASP A 313 15.57 28.77 37.96
CA ASP A 313 14.38 28.03 38.33
C ASP A 313 13.82 27.18 37.16
N ALA A 314 14.45 27.24 35.98
CA ALA A 314 14.07 26.45 34.80
C ALA A 314 14.53 24.99 34.90
N THR A 315 14.05 24.28 35.93
CA THR A 315 14.16 22.83 36.04
C THR A 315 12.77 22.20 36.03
N GLU A 316 12.47 21.40 35.01
CA GLU A 316 11.23 20.65 34.92
C GLU A 316 11.42 19.21 35.44
N ARG A 317 10.40 18.70 36.14
CA ARG A 317 10.39 17.35 36.74
C ARG A 317 9.15 16.60 36.28
N ILE A 318 9.35 15.57 35.47
CA ILE A 318 8.27 14.80 34.85
C ILE A 318 8.19 13.46 35.58
N SER A 319 7.15 13.31 36.41
CA SER A 319 6.86 12.06 37.10
C SER A 319 5.93 11.19 36.24
N PRO A 320 6.02 9.85 36.34
CA PRO A 320 5.04 8.99 35.69
C PRO A 320 3.66 9.15 36.33
N ASP A 321 2.61 8.91 35.55
CA ASP A 321 1.24 8.79 36.02
C ASP A 321 1.00 7.46 36.76
N SER A 322 -0.26 7.21 37.17
CA SER A 322 -0.64 5.97 37.85
C SER A 322 -0.43 4.70 37.03
N ASP A 323 -0.34 4.82 35.71
CA ASP A 323 -0.11 3.72 34.78
C ASP A 323 1.39 3.58 34.42
N GLY A 324 2.27 4.35 35.06
CA GLY A 324 3.71 4.34 34.81
C GLY A 324 4.11 5.06 33.52
N ARG A 325 3.24 5.91 32.95
CA ARG A 325 3.49 6.63 31.69
C ARG A 325 3.94 8.06 31.94
N TYR A 326 4.76 8.58 31.05
CA TYR A 326 5.33 9.92 31.13
C TYR A 326 4.60 10.82 30.15
N VAL A 327 4.14 11.99 30.61
CA VAL A 327 3.62 13.03 29.72
C VAL A 327 4.82 13.89 29.29
N VAL A 328 5.18 13.77 28.03
CA VAL A 328 6.24 14.57 27.41
C VAL A 328 5.58 15.77 26.74
N MET A 329 5.98 16.97 27.13
CA MET A 329 5.29 18.21 26.74
C MET A 329 6.19 19.28 26.11
N GLY A 330 5.52 20.25 25.51
CA GLY A 330 6.08 21.23 24.58
C GLY A 330 6.97 22.35 25.14
N ARG A 331 7.29 22.41 26.45
CA ARG A 331 7.69 23.67 27.11
C ARG A 331 8.99 24.30 26.58
N ALA A 332 10.12 23.61 26.72
CA ALA A 332 11.33 23.91 25.95
C ALA A 332 11.60 22.86 24.86
N TRP A 333 10.73 21.86 24.77
CA TRP A 333 10.89 20.70 23.91
C TRP A 333 9.81 20.69 22.84
N THR A 334 10.15 21.19 21.69
CA THR A 334 9.31 21.33 20.52
C THR A 334 9.14 19.99 19.80
N TRP A 335 8.22 19.16 20.31
CA TRP A 335 7.91 17.85 19.74
C TRP A 335 6.97 17.94 18.54
N LEU A 336 7.25 17.12 17.53
CA LEU A 336 6.45 17.00 16.31
C LEU A 336 6.03 15.55 16.09
N PRO A 337 4.81 15.30 15.59
CA PRO A 337 4.55 14.03 14.92
C PRO A 337 5.40 13.97 13.64
N VAL A 338 6.04 12.84 13.39
CA VAL A 338 6.96 12.65 12.26
C VAL A 338 6.61 11.41 11.45
N HIS A 339 6.96 11.39 10.17
CA HIS A 339 6.73 10.21 9.35
C HIS A 339 7.64 9.07 9.86
N PRO A 340 7.10 7.87 10.15
CA PRO A 340 7.92 6.80 10.72
C PRO A 340 9.07 6.36 9.83
N TYR A 341 8.93 6.47 8.50
CA TYR A 341 10.02 6.20 7.55
C TYR A 341 11.09 7.32 7.47
N ASP A 342 10.89 8.46 8.12
CA ASP A 342 11.95 9.48 8.29
C ASP A 342 12.90 9.13 9.44
N CYS A 343 12.49 8.21 10.30
CA CYS A 343 13.29 7.72 11.42
C CYS A 343 14.25 6.61 10.99
N ASP A 344 15.46 6.61 11.54
CA ASP A 344 16.41 5.49 11.39
C ASP A 344 16.12 4.37 12.37
N HIS A 345 15.62 4.71 13.55
CA HIS A 345 15.14 3.80 14.58
C HIS A 345 13.83 4.32 15.20
N ILE A 346 12.96 3.42 15.65
CA ILE A 346 11.78 3.79 16.44
C ILE A 346 11.86 3.09 17.81
N ALA A 347 11.89 3.89 18.86
CA ALA A 347 11.88 3.43 20.25
C ALA A 347 10.44 3.20 20.73
N GLY A 348 10.21 2.03 21.32
CA GLY A 348 8.91 1.60 21.82
C GLY A 348 8.25 0.53 20.94
N HIS A 349 7.14 -0.01 21.44
CA HIS A 349 6.35 -0.98 20.69
C HIS A 349 5.49 -0.27 19.65
N ILE A 350 5.76 -0.54 18.37
CA ILE A 350 4.96 -0.02 17.25
C ILE A 350 3.60 -0.73 17.26
N PRO A 351 2.49 0.01 17.49
CA PRO A 351 1.17 -0.59 17.53
C PRO A 351 0.73 -1.05 16.14
N ASP A 352 -0.15 -2.04 16.10
CA ASP A 352 -0.82 -2.46 14.88
C ASP A 352 -1.81 -1.38 14.41
N PRO A 353 -2.10 -1.31 13.09
CA PRO A 353 -3.10 -0.40 12.58
C PRO A 353 -4.45 -0.64 13.29
N PRO A 354 -5.21 0.43 13.60
CA PRO A 354 -6.51 0.28 14.23
C PRO A 354 -7.38 -0.62 13.34
N THR A 355 -7.86 -1.73 13.89
CA THR A 355 -8.79 -2.62 13.19
C THR A 355 -9.98 -1.78 12.75
N ALA A 356 -10.29 -1.78 11.45
CA ALA A 356 -11.46 -1.07 10.93
C ALA A 356 -12.67 -1.46 11.78
N ALA A 357 -13.20 -0.50 12.54
CA ALA A 357 -14.30 -0.75 13.44
C ALA A 357 -15.44 -1.36 12.63
N SER A 358 -15.82 -2.59 12.97
CA SER A 358 -17.01 -3.22 12.42
C SER A 358 -18.16 -2.25 12.62
N THR A 359 -18.68 -1.73 11.52
CA THR A 359 -19.79 -0.78 11.53
C THR A 359 -20.91 -1.43 12.35
N PRO A 360 -21.41 -0.80 13.43
CA PRO A 360 -22.51 -1.39 14.17
C PRO A 360 -23.70 -1.48 13.22
N SER A 361 -24.06 -2.73 12.88
CA SER A 361 -25.27 -3.06 12.13
C SER A 361 -26.43 -2.28 12.74
N GLY A 362 -27.04 -1.43 11.93
CA GLY A 362 -28.04 -0.46 12.36
C GLY A 362 -29.10 -1.12 13.24
N ALA A 363 -29.28 -0.57 14.44
CA ALA A 363 -30.43 -0.84 15.26
C ALA A 363 -31.69 -0.52 14.45
N LYS A 364 -32.36 -1.58 14.01
CA LYS A 364 -33.65 -1.55 13.34
C LYS A 364 -34.62 -0.86 14.31
N GLY A 365 -35.11 0.31 13.91
CA GLY A 365 -36.10 1.06 14.66
C GLY A 365 -37.31 0.19 14.96
N ALA A 366 -37.68 0.16 16.24
CA ALA A 366 -38.99 -0.28 16.66
C ALA A 366 -39.96 0.88 16.39
N ALA A 367 -40.79 0.71 15.36
CA ALA A 367 -42.03 1.45 15.19
C ALA A 367 -43.19 0.46 15.42
N ASP A 368 -44.11 0.90 16.28
CA ASP A 368 -45.53 0.57 16.37
C ASP A 368 -45.98 -0.88 16.62
N ALA A 369 -46.41 -1.13 17.87
CA ALA A 369 -47.71 -1.72 18.21
C ALA A 369 -48.15 -1.28 19.61
#